data_AF-G7EK04-F1
#
_entry.id   AF-G7EK04-F1
#
_cell.length_a   1.000
_cell.length_b   1.000
_cell.length_c   1.000
_cell.angle_alpha   90.00
_cell.angle_beta   90.00
_cell.angle_gamma   90.00
#
_symmetry.space_group_name_H-M   'P 1'
#
loop_
_entity.id
_entity.type
_entity.pdbx_description
1 polymer ?
#
loop_
_entity_poly.entity_id
_entity_poly.type
_entity_poly.pdbx_seq_one_letter_code
_entity_poly.pdbx_strand_id
1 'polypeptide(L)'
;MKLTKLAAIVLIASTPFSSWAQVDTNKIDDVIRASMARFDVPGMAVAIVENDKVIFAKGFGVTNLDTNKKVNKDTLFGIASNTKAFTAAALAKLVDEGKLSWDDRVIDHLPEFRLYDSYVTREMRIRDLLSHRSGLGLGQGDLMIWPSTDKSVDEILAGLQYLKPASSFRSKYAYNNLMFVTAGEVVARVSGMSWNDYIEKIYYNRYTWTTHARAFHVFQKVIKTGRQVIFLWMARFIHFL
;
A
#
# COMPACT_ATOMS: atom_id res chain seq x y z
N MET A 1 -50.12 -49.25 -46.03
CA MET A 1 -49.46 -47.93 -46.11
C MET A 1 -48.96 -47.54 -44.73
N LYS A 2 -47.64 -47.57 -44.50
CA LYS A 2 -46.98 -47.17 -43.25
C LYS A 2 -46.71 -45.66 -43.31
N LEU A 3 -47.20 -44.90 -42.33
CA LEU A 3 -46.83 -43.49 -42.15
C LEU A 3 -46.23 -43.33 -40.74
N THR A 4 -44.91 -43.40 -40.69
CA THR A 4 -44.07 -43.02 -39.56
C THR A 4 -44.17 -41.51 -39.33
N LYS A 5 -44.65 -41.07 -38.16
CA LYS A 5 -44.59 -39.67 -37.74
C LYS A 5 -43.18 -39.35 -37.22
N LEU A 6 -42.47 -38.45 -37.90
CA LEU A 6 -41.24 -37.84 -37.38
C LEU A 6 -41.59 -36.93 -36.19
N ALA A 7 -40.95 -37.17 -35.04
CA ALA A 7 -40.91 -36.20 -33.95
C ALA A 7 -39.77 -35.20 -34.21
N ALA A 8 -40.10 -33.93 -34.41
CA ALA A 8 -39.12 -32.86 -34.46
C ALA A 8 -38.68 -32.51 -33.02
N ILE A 9 -37.45 -32.86 -32.66
CA ILE A 9 -36.83 -32.41 -31.41
C ILE A 9 -36.31 -30.99 -31.64
N VAL A 10 -36.97 -30.01 -31.04
CA VAL A 10 -36.46 -28.63 -30.95
C VAL A 10 -35.40 -28.61 -29.86
N LEU A 11 -34.12 -28.60 -30.25
CA LEU A 11 -33.01 -28.32 -29.35
C LEU A 11 -33.03 -26.83 -28.98
N ILE A 12 -33.58 -26.50 -27.81
CA ILE A 12 -33.42 -25.19 -27.20
C ILE A 12 -31.99 -25.12 -26.67
N ALA A 13 -31.08 -24.51 -27.44
CA ALA A 13 -29.75 -24.18 -26.95
C ALA A 13 -29.89 -23.10 -25.87
N SER A 14 -29.84 -23.51 -24.60
CA SER A 14 -29.75 -22.60 -23.47
C SER A 14 -28.36 -21.97 -23.46
N THR A 15 -28.20 -20.80 -24.09
CA THR A 15 -27.03 -19.96 -23.84
C THR A 15 -27.15 -19.42 -22.42
N PRO A 16 -26.16 -19.67 -21.53
CA PRO A 16 -26.17 -19.05 -20.22
C PRO A 16 -25.92 -17.56 -20.43
N PHE A 17 -27.00 -16.77 -20.39
CA PHE A 17 -26.94 -15.32 -20.38
C PHE A 17 -26.43 -14.91 -18.99
N SER A 18 -25.12 -14.94 -18.81
CA SER A 18 -24.48 -14.41 -17.61
C SER A 18 -24.47 -12.89 -17.74
N SER A 19 -25.59 -12.25 -17.39
CA SER A 19 -25.65 -10.79 -17.27
C SER A 19 -24.95 -10.38 -15.98
N TRP A 20 -23.63 -10.29 -16.02
CA TRP A 20 -22.89 -9.53 -15.02
C TRP A 20 -23.36 -8.09 -15.17
N ALA A 21 -24.01 -7.53 -14.16
CA ALA A 21 -24.37 -6.12 -14.16
C ALA A 21 -23.09 -5.32 -14.42
N GLN A 22 -23.01 -4.65 -15.57
CA GLN A 22 -21.85 -3.82 -15.86
C GLN A 22 -21.80 -2.70 -14.84
N VAL A 23 -20.62 -2.48 -14.27
CA VAL A 23 -20.39 -1.38 -13.35
C VAL A 23 -20.71 -0.06 -14.06
N ASP A 24 -21.67 0.69 -13.51
CA ASP A 24 -22.12 1.97 -14.05
C ASP A 24 -21.05 3.04 -13.80
N THR A 25 -20.21 3.24 -14.81
CA THR A 25 -19.07 4.18 -14.75
C THR A 25 -19.52 5.64 -14.60
N ASN A 26 -20.74 5.99 -15.01
CA ASN A 26 -21.28 7.34 -14.82
C ASN A 26 -21.56 7.61 -13.34
N LYS A 27 -22.15 6.65 -12.62
CA LYS A 27 -22.36 6.76 -11.16
C LYS A 27 -21.03 6.88 -10.41
N ILE A 28 -20.00 6.19 -10.86
CA ILE A 28 -18.65 6.31 -10.28
C ILE A 28 -18.10 7.72 -10.50
N ASP A 29 -18.17 8.24 -11.73
CA ASP A 29 -17.77 9.60 -12.06
C ASP A 29 -18.48 10.64 -11.16
N ASP A 30 -19.80 10.49 -10.97
CA ASP A 30 -20.60 11.39 -10.14
C ASP A 30 -20.18 11.35 -8.67
N VAL A 31 -20.00 10.15 -8.10
CA VAL A 31 -19.55 10.00 -6.71
C VAL A 31 -18.15 10.58 -6.52
N ILE A 32 -17.24 10.40 -7.47
CA ILE A 32 -15.88 10.97 -7.40
C ILE A 32 -15.95 12.49 -7.44
N ARG A 33 -16.71 13.07 -8.37
CA ARG A 33 -16.86 14.53 -8.48
C ARG A 33 -17.52 15.13 -7.25
N ALA A 34 -18.58 14.50 -6.74
CA ALA A 34 -19.23 14.91 -5.49
C ALA A 34 -18.25 14.86 -4.30
N SER A 35 -17.41 13.81 -4.22
CA SER A 35 -16.39 13.69 -3.18
C SER A 35 -15.31 14.77 -3.31
N MET A 36 -14.82 15.03 -4.53
CA MET A 36 -13.83 16.08 -4.78
C MET A 36 -14.37 17.46 -4.39
N ALA A 37 -15.63 17.77 -4.76
CA ALA A 37 -16.28 19.01 -4.38
C ALA A 37 -16.53 19.10 -2.87
N ARG A 38 -16.90 17.99 -2.20
CA ARG A 38 -17.18 17.97 -0.76
C ARG A 38 -15.93 18.23 0.09
N PHE A 39 -14.77 17.78 -0.37
CA PHE A 39 -13.52 17.81 0.39
C PHE A 39 -12.47 18.76 -0.19
N ASP A 40 -12.86 19.61 -1.14
CA ASP A 40 -12.00 20.57 -1.83
C ASP A 40 -10.72 19.92 -2.38
N VAL A 41 -10.86 18.75 -3.02
CA VAL A 41 -9.73 17.99 -3.59
C VAL A 41 -9.46 18.49 -5.02
N PRO A 42 -8.31 19.13 -5.31
CA PRO A 42 -8.03 19.69 -6.64
C PRO A 42 -7.89 18.64 -7.73
N GLY A 43 -7.36 17.46 -7.38
CA GLY A 43 -7.06 16.40 -8.32
C GLY A 43 -7.06 15.01 -7.69
N MET A 44 -7.55 14.03 -8.43
CA MET A 44 -7.67 12.63 -8.00
C MET A 44 -7.48 11.68 -9.17
N ALA A 45 -6.77 10.58 -8.97
CA ALA A 45 -6.75 9.46 -9.90
C ALA A 45 -7.36 8.23 -9.22
N VAL A 46 -8.28 7.55 -9.90
CA VAL A 46 -9.02 6.40 -9.36
C VAL A 46 -8.88 5.21 -10.28
N ALA A 47 -8.55 4.04 -9.72
CA ALA A 47 -8.70 2.74 -10.34
C ALA A 47 -9.69 1.88 -9.57
N ILE A 48 -10.46 1.08 -10.28
CA ILE A 48 -11.26 0.00 -9.72
C ILE A 48 -10.83 -1.30 -10.41
N VAL A 49 -10.45 -2.27 -9.59
CA VAL A 49 -10.05 -3.60 -10.03
C VAL A 49 -11.07 -4.61 -9.54
N GLU A 50 -11.59 -5.41 -10.46
CA GLU A 50 -12.51 -6.50 -10.18
C GLU A 50 -12.07 -7.74 -10.95
N ASN A 51 -11.99 -8.90 -10.29
CA ASN A 51 -11.58 -10.17 -10.90
C ASN A 51 -10.27 -10.04 -11.72
N ASP A 52 -9.24 -9.43 -11.10
CA ASP A 52 -7.92 -9.16 -11.69
C ASP A 52 -7.93 -8.27 -12.95
N LYS A 53 -9.06 -7.60 -13.24
CA LYS A 53 -9.19 -6.68 -14.37
C LYS A 53 -9.44 -5.27 -13.87
N VAL A 54 -8.73 -4.31 -14.45
CA VAL A 54 -9.06 -2.89 -14.27
C VAL A 54 -10.34 -2.61 -15.07
N ILE A 55 -11.43 -2.36 -14.36
CA ILE A 55 -12.74 -2.04 -14.96
C ILE A 55 -12.98 -0.52 -15.02
N PHE A 56 -12.18 0.26 -14.30
CA PHE A 56 -12.21 1.72 -14.31
C PHE A 56 -10.82 2.26 -14.00
N ALA A 57 -10.33 3.24 -14.76
CA ALA A 57 -9.09 3.96 -14.47
C ALA A 57 -9.14 5.36 -15.08
N LYS A 58 -9.23 6.40 -14.25
CA LYS A 58 -9.44 7.77 -14.73
C LYS A 58 -8.83 8.81 -13.77
N GLY A 59 -8.38 9.91 -14.36
CA GLY A 59 -7.96 11.12 -13.64
C GLY A 59 -9.04 12.19 -13.65
N PHE A 60 -9.11 12.95 -12.56
CA PHE A 60 -10.08 14.01 -12.31
C PHE A 60 -9.37 15.25 -11.77
N GLY A 61 -9.82 16.43 -12.19
CA GLY A 61 -9.27 17.70 -11.75
C GLY A 61 -7.85 17.96 -12.27
N VAL A 62 -7.06 18.66 -11.47
CA VAL A 62 -5.74 19.19 -11.85
C VAL A 62 -4.65 18.82 -10.84
N THR A 63 -3.42 18.68 -11.33
CA THR A 63 -2.23 18.43 -10.50
C THR A 63 -1.69 19.71 -9.86
N ASN A 64 -2.01 20.86 -10.43
CA ASN A 64 -1.55 22.17 -9.98
C ASN A 64 -2.60 23.23 -10.38
N LEU A 65 -2.92 24.12 -9.45
CA LEU A 65 -4.00 25.11 -9.59
C LEU A 65 -3.63 26.25 -10.56
N ASP A 66 -2.36 26.63 -10.62
CA ASP A 66 -1.89 27.74 -11.47
C ASP A 66 -1.84 27.34 -12.95
N THR A 67 -1.30 26.16 -13.21
CA THR A 67 -1.08 25.63 -14.57
C THR A 67 -2.29 24.92 -15.13
N ASN A 68 -3.27 24.56 -14.29
CA ASN A 68 -4.43 23.73 -14.64
C ASN A 68 -4.08 22.41 -15.35
N LYS A 69 -2.86 21.89 -15.12
CA LYS A 69 -2.43 20.62 -15.71
C LYS A 69 -3.34 19.50 -15.22
N LYS A 70 -3.98 18.79 -16.15
CA LYS A 70 -4.98 17.76 -15.82
C LYS A 70 -4.34 16.54 -15.14
N VAL A 71 -5.02 16.00 -14.14
CA VAL A 71 -4.73 14.64 -13.65
C VAL A 71 -5.17 13.64 -14.70
N ASN A 72 -4.34 12.61 -14.93
CA ASN A 72 -4.66 11.44 -15.73
C ASN A 72 -4.37 10.15 -14.94
N LYS A 73 -4.68 9.00 -15.54
CA LYS A 73 -4.43 7.69 -14.93
C LYS A 73 -2.95 7.37 -14.67
N ASP A 74 -2.02 8.14 -15.22
CA ASP A 74 -0.58 7.91 -15.07
C ASP A 74 0.08 8.97 -14.17
N THR A 75 -0.71 9.85 -13.56
CA THR A 75 -0.24 10.90 -12.65
C THR A 75 0.24 10.29 -11.33
N LEU A 76 1.44 10.69 -10.90
CA LEU A 76 2.04 10.25 -9.64
C LEU A 76 1.59 11.12 -8.47
N PHE A 77 1.27 10.47 -7.35
CA PHE A 77 0.93 11.11 -6.08
C PHE A 77 1.81 10.54 -4.97
N GLY A 78 2.14 11.35 -3.96
CA GLY A 78 2.76 10.85 -2.74
C GLY A 78 1.79 9.91 -2.02
N ILE A 79 2.22 8.67 -1.78
CA ILE A 79 1.32 7.63 -1.27
C ILE A 79 1.26 7.50 0.27
N ALA A 80 1.98 8.37 0.98
CA ALA A 80 1.96 8.46 2.44
C ALA A 80 1.95 7.08 3.13
N SER A 81 1.00 6.85 4.04
CA SER A 81 0.92 5.64 4.85
C SER A 81 0.64 4.35 4.08
N ASN A 82 0.21 4.42 2.81
CA ASN A 82 0.07 3.21 1.98
C ASN A 82 1.42 2.56 1.69
N THR A 83 2.53 3.31 1.77
CA THR A 83 3.90 2.78 1.70
C THR A 83 4.15 1.64 2.69
N LYS A 84 3.45 1.62 3.84
CA LYS A 84 3.60 0.58 4.87
C LYS A 84 3.26 -0.83 4.37
N ALA A 85 2.30 -0.94 3.45
CA ALA A 85 1.95 -2.23 2.84
C ALA A 85 3.11 -2.80 2.01
N PHE A 86 3.87 -1.93 1.34
CA PHE A 86 5.05 -2.32 0.57
C PHE A 86 6.18 -2.82 1.49
N THR A 87 6.43 -2.12 2.60
CA THR A 87 7.40 -2.57 3.61
C THR A 87 7.02 -3.92 4.21
N ALA A 88 5.74 -4.11 4.56
CA ALA A 88 5.26 -5.39 5.07
C ALA A 88 5.40 -6.52 4.03
N ALA A 89 5.07 -6.26 2.77
CA ALA A 89 5.24 -7.23 1.68
C ALA A 89 6.72 -7.57 1.42
N ALA A 90 7.62 -6.61 1.54
CA ALA A 90 9.06 -6.83 1.43
C ALA A 90 9.59 -7.75 2.54
N LEU A 91 9.21 -7.50 3.79
CA LEU A 91 9.55 -8.38 4.91
C LEU A 91 8.95 -9.78 4.72
N ALA A 92 7.69 -9.87 4.29
CA ALA A 92 7.04 -11.16 4.01
C ALA A 92 7.79 -11.94 2.92
N LYS A 93 8.27 -11.25 1.88
CA LYS A 93 9.09 -11.88 0.82
C LYS A 93 10.40 -12.45 1.38
N LEU A 94 11.06 -11.74 2.28
CA LEU A 94 12.28 -12.21 2.95
C LEU A 94 12.00 -13.40 3.89
N VAL A 95 10.84 -13.41 4.57
CA VAL A 95 10.37 -14.57 5.35
C VAL A 95 10.14 -15.78 4.46
N ASP A 96 9.41 -15.61 3.36
CA ASP A 96 9.15 -16.68 2.40
C ASP A 96 10.44 -17.23 1.77
N GLU A 97 11.49 -16.41 1.65
CA GLU A 97 12.83 -16.82 1.21
C GLU A 97 13.67 -17.50 2.30
N GLY A 98 13.16 -17.58 3.55
CA GLY A 98 13.89 -18.13 4.69
C GLY A 98 15.06 -17.27 5.16
N LYS A 99 15.11 -15.99 4.78
CA LYS A 99 16.20 -15.07 5.15
C LYS A 99 16.04 -14.41 6.51
N LEU A 100 14.80 -14.32 6.99
CA LEU A 100 14.46 -13.84 8.33
C LEU A 100 13.18 -14.52 8.81
N SER A 101 12.89 -14.43 10.11
CA SER A 101 11.62 -14.82 10.71
C SER A 101 10.88 -13.63 11.32
N TRP A 102 9.55 -13.69 11.35
CA TRP A 102 8.73 -12.71 12.07
C TRP A 102 9.07 -12.62 13.57
N ASP A 103 9.63 -13.70 14.12
CA ASP A 103 10.04 -13.85 15.52
C ASP A 103 11.53 -13.57 15.76
N ASP A 104 12.28 -13.14 14.75
CA ASP A 104 13.64 -12.66 14.95
C ASP A 104 13.63 -11.38 15.78
N ARG A 105 14.67 -11.16 16.59
CA ARG A 105 14.84 -9.89 17.30
C ARG A 105 15.29 -8.84 16.29
N VAL A 106 14.77 -7.63 16.43
CA VAL A 106 15.23 -6.50 15.61
C VAL A 106 16.73 -6.27 15.79
N ILE A 107 17.25 -6.43 17.01
CA ILE A 107 18.67 -6.25 17.31
C ILE A 107 19.60 -7.27 16.64
N ASP A 108 19.09 -8.44 16.25
CA ASP A 108 19.90 -9.46 15.57
C ASP A 108 20.20 -9.02 14.13
N HIS A 109 19.34 -8.18 13.57
CA HIS A 109 19.48 -7.59 12.23
C HIS A 109 20.06 -6.17 12.27
N LEU A 110 19.71 -5.39 13.30
CA LEU A 110 20.17 -4.01 13.51
C LEU A 110 20.85 -3.89 14.89
N PRO A 111 22.14 -4.26 15.03
CA PRO A 111 22.84 -4.26 16.32
C PRO A 111 22.86 -2.92 17.06
N GLU A 112 22.71 -1.82 16.33
CA GLU A 112 22.62 -0.43 16.79
C GLU A 112 21.21 -0.03 17.29
N PHE A 113 20.17 -0.84 17.05
CA PHE A 113 18.80 -0.52 17.45
C PHE A 113 18.68 -0.38 18.97
N ARG A 114 18.23 0.78 19.45
CA ARG A 114 18.00 1.06 20.88
C ARG A 114 16.66 1.78 21.08
N LEU A 115 15.92 1.33 22.07
CA LEU A 115 14.74 2.02 22.62
C LEU A 115 15.02 2.45 24.06
N TYR A 116 14.15 3.31 24.59
CA TYR A 116 14.27 3.84 25.95
C TYR A 116 14.45 2.76 27.02
N ASP A 117 13.76 1.62 26.86
CA ASP A 117 13.87 0.47 27.75
C ASP A 117 14.76 -0.62 27.12
N SER A 118 15.78 -1.07 27.86
CA SER A 118 16.72 -2.10 27.42
C SER A 118 16.09 -3.49 27.29
N TYR A 119 15.05 -3.80 28.07
CA TYR A 119 14.24 -5.00 27.90
C TYR A 119 13.52 -4.97 26.56
N VAL A 120 12.85 -3.85 26.25
CA VAL A 120 12.09 -3.70 25.00
C VAL A 120 13.03 -3.74 23.80
N THR A 121 14.17 -3.06 23.89
CA THR A 121 15.24 -3.13 22.89
C THR A 121 15.61 -4.58 22.56
N ARG A 122 15.89 -5.39 23.58
CA ARG A 122 16.32 -6.78 23.42
C ARG A 122 15.21 -7.71 22.92
N GLU A 123 13.96 -7.44 23.30
CA GLU A 123 12.84 -8.36 23.04
C GLU A 123 11.94 -7.95 21.87
N MET A 124 12.17 -6.77 21.26
CA MET A 124 11.46 -6.31 20.07
C MET A 124 11.64 -7.30 18.91
N ARG A 125 10.53 -7.75 18.35
CA ARG A 125 10.50 -8.67 17.20
C ARG A 125 10.09 -7.94 15.94
N ILE A 126 10.42 -8.49 14.78
CA ILE A 126 10.04 -7.91 13.49
C ILE A 126 8.51 -7.72 13.39
N ARG A 127 7.71 -8.68 13.87
CA ARG A 127 6.25 -8.53 13.93
C ARG A 127 5.74 -7.41 14.84
N ASP A 128 6.49 -7.02 15.85
CA ASP A 128 6.11 -5.95 16.77
C ASP A 128 6.19 -4.58 16.07
N LEU A 129 7.16 -4.41 15.15
CA LEU A 129 7.30 -3.20 14.33
C LEU A 129 6.05 -2.97 13.47
N LEU A 130 5.54 -4.04 12.86
CA LEU A 130 4.39 -3.98 11.94
C LEU A 130 3.02 -3.92 12.64
N SER A 131 2.96 -4.40 13.88
CA SER A 131 1.70 -4.48 14.64
C SER A 131 1.42 -3.24 15.49
N HIS A 132 2.28 -2.21 15.44
CA HIS A 132 2.11 -0.96 16.19
C HIS A 132 2.00 -1.18 17.70
N ARG A 133 2.82 -2.09 18.25
CA ARG A 133 2.77 -2.54 19.65
C ARG A 133 4.10 -2.33 20.40
N SER A 134 4.86 -1.32 20.01
CA SER A 134 6.20 -1.05 20.55
C SER A 134 6.21 -0.46 21.97
N GLY A 135 5.07 0.04 22.46
CA GLY A 135 4.97 0.79 23.72
C GLY A 135 5.13 2.32 23.53
N LEU A 136 5.56 2.77 22.34
CA LEU A 136 5.56 4.18 21.97
C LEU A 136 4.12 4.72 21.81
N GLY A 137 3.96 6.03 21.98
CA GLY A 137 2.70 6.73 21.76
C GLY A 137 2.36 6.92 20.27
N LEU A 138 1.11 7.34 20.05
CA LEU A 138 0.58 7.68 18.71
C LEU A 138 1.45 8.75 18.04
N GLY A 139 2.05 8.42 16.89
CA GLY A 139 2.91 9.32 16.12
C GLY A 139 4.17 9.79 16.87
N GLN A 140 4.54 9.10 17.97
CA GLN A 140 5.65 9.55 18.78
C GLN A 140 6.96 9.55 17.97
N GLY A 141 7.57 10.73 17.89
CA GLY A 141 8.80 10.97 17.13
C GLY A 141 8.59 11.28 15.64
N ASP A 142 7.34 11.43 15.17
CA ASP A 142 7.04 11.74 13.76
C ASP A 142 7.72 13.02 13.24
N LEU A 143 8.05 13.98 14.12
CA LEU A 143 8.80 15.19 13.75
C LEU A 143 10.24 14.90 13.29
N MET A 144 10.74 13.68 13.46
CA MET A 144 12.02 13.26 12.84
C MET A 144 11.89 12.99 11.35
N ILE A 145 10.67 12.86 10.81
CA ILE A 145 10.41 12.53 9.40
C ILE A 145 9.42 13.47 8.70
N TRP A 146 8.63 14.26 9.45
CA TRP A 146 7.55 15.10 8.92
C TRP A 146 7.71 16.57 9.33
N PRO A 147 7.40 17.55 8.45
CA PRO A 147 6.88 17.43 7.08
C PRO A 147 7.92 17.06 6.02
N SER A 148 9.19 17.28 6.35
CA SER A 148 10.36 16.87 5.58
C SER A 148 11.49 16.62 6.56
N THR A 149 12.46 15.79 6.18
CA THR A 149 13.60 15.46 7.04
C THR A 149 14.89 15.50 6.26
N ASP A 150 15.93 16.02 6.89
CA ASP A 150 17.33 15.94 6.49
C ASP A 150 18.06 14.78 7.19
N LYS A 151 17.37 14.07 8.09
CA LYS A 151 17.95 12.99 8.89
C LYS A 151 18.13 11.74 8.06
N SER A 152 19.29 11.13 8.23
CA SER A 152 19.56 9.75 7.84
C SER A 152 18.72 8.76 8.67
N VAL A 153 18.57 7.54 8.15
CA VAL A 153 17.94 6.45 8.90
C VAL A 153 18.68 6.18 10.21
N ASP A 154 20.01 6.23 10.20
CA ASP A 154 20.85 6.04 11.39
C ASP A 154 20.56 7.08 12.48
N GLU A 155 20.40 8.36 12.11
CA GLU A 155 20.02 9.41 13.06
C GLU A 155 18.61 9.19 13.63
N ILE A 156 17.67 8.73 12.80
CA ILE A 156 16.31 8.38 13.25
C ILE A 156 16.37 7.21 14.26
N LEU A 157 17.12 6.15 13.95
CA LEU A 157 17.30 5.00 14.84
C LEU A 157 17.98 5.40 16.16
N ALA A 158 19.02 6.23 16.10
CA ALA A 158 19.71 6.75 17.26
C ALA A 158 18.79 7.62 18.14
N GLY A 159 17.81 8.30 17.53
CA GLY A 159 16.80 9.10 18.22
C GLY A 159 15.78 8.28 19.01
N LEU A 160 15.53 7.02 18.63
CA LEU A 160 14.49 6.19 19.24
C LEU A 160 14.69 5.94 20.74
N GLN A 161 15.94 5.87 21.19
CA GLN A 161 16.26 5.63 22.60
C GLN A 161 15.82 6.76 23.54
N TYR A 162 15.56 7.96 22.99
CA TYR A 162 15.12 9.12 23.77
C TYR A 162 13.58 9.21 23.88
N LEU A 163 12.85 8.34 23.18
CA LEU A 163 11.39 8.34 23.19
C LEU A 163 10.86 7.54 24.39
N LYS A 164 10.45 8.26 25.45
CA LYS A 164 9.82 7.65 26.64
C LYS A 164 8.55 6.87 26.25
N PRO A 165 8.37 5.62 26.70
CA PRO A 165 7.20 4.83 26.35
C PRO A 165 5.92 5.43 26.93
N ALA A 166 4.83 5.38 26.15
CA ALA A 166 3.49 5.80 26.57
C ALA A 166 2.67 4.64 27.15
N SER A 167 3.12 3.40 26.94
CA SER A 167 2.51 2.19 27.46
C SER A 167 3.54 1.07 27.62
N SER A 168 3.20 0.02 28.38
CA SER A 168 4.05 -1.17 28.48
C SER A 168 4.18 -1.85 27.12
N PHE A 169 5.35 -2.44 26.85
CA PHE A 169 5.60 -3.15 25.60
C PHE A 169 4.52 -4.21 25.32
N ARG A 170 4.02 -4.22 24.08
CA ARG A 170 2.90 -5.04 23.61
C ARG A 170 1.55 -4.83 24.29
N SER A 171 1.41 -3.96 25.29
CA SER A 171 0.14 -3.83 26.01
C SER A 171 -0.95 -3.10 25.24
N LYS A 172 -0.58 -2.19 24.33
CA LYS A 172 -1.52 -1.34 23.57
C LYS A 172 -1.09 -1.18 22.12
N TYR A 173 -2.08 -0.97 21.25
CA TYR A 173 -1.86 -0.50 19.89
C TYR A 173 -1.65 1.02 19.89
N ALA A 174 -0.62 1.48 19.20
CA ALA A 174 -0.36 2.89 18.93
C ALA A 174 0.34 3.05 17.59
N TYR A 175 -0.35 3.67 16.63
CA TYR A 175 0.20 3.91 15.30
C TYR A 175 1.50 4.73 15.39
N ASN A 176 2.57 4.26 14.76
CA ASN A 176 3.89 4.88 14.85
C ASN A 176 4.65 4.68 13.53
N ASN A 177 5.09 5.79 12.92
CA ASN A 177 5.79 5.74 11.64
C ASN A 177 7.23 5.26 11.76
N LEU A 178 7.89 5.57 12.87
CA LEU A 178 9.30 5.24 13.06
C LEU A 178 9.53 3.73 13.16
N MET A 179 8.56 2.98 13.67
CA MET A 179 8.62 1.51 13.62
C MET A 179 8.60 0.97 12.19
N PHE A 180 7.95 1.68 11.26
CA PHE A 180 7.99 1.33 9.84
C PHE A 180 9.27 1.81 9.13
N VAL A 181 9.91 2.88 9.61
CA VAL A 181 11.27 3.26 9.20
C VAL A 181 12.26 2.16 9.62
N THR A 182 12.21 1.73 10.88
CA THR A 182 13.01 0.60 11.38
C THR A 182 12.73 -0.68 10.59
N ALA A 183 11.48 -0.99 10.28
CA ALA A 183 11.13 -2.14 9.46
C ALA A 183 11.71 -2.06 8.03
N GLY A 184 11.74 -0.86 7.44
CA GLY A 184 12.41 -0.61 6.16
C GLY A 184 13.91 -0.83 6.22
N GLU A 185 14.54 -0.45 7.33
CA GLU A 185 15.97 -0.68 7.55
C GLU A 185 16.30 -2.17 7.74
N VAL A 186 15.43 -2.94 8.42
CA VAL A 186 15.57 -4.40 8.46
C VAL A 186 15.54 -5.01 7.05
N VAL A 187 14.63 -4.55 6.17
CA VAL A 187 14.61 -4.98 4.76
C VAL A 187 15.94 -4.68 4.09
N ALA A 188 16.48 -3.47 4.29
CA ALA A 188 17.73 -3.08 3.66
C ALA A 188 18.89 -3.97 4.13
N ARG A 189 19.03 -4.19 5.43
CA ARG A 189 20.11 -4.98 6.02
C ARG A 189 20.06 -6.45 5.62
N VAL A 190 18.88 -7.07 5.63
CA VAL A 190 18.73 -8.50 5.28
C VAL A 190 18.85 -8.73 3.78
N SER A 191 18.39 -7.78 2.95
CA SER A 191 18.45 -7.93 1.49
C SER A 191 19.80 -7.54 0.89
N GLY A 192 20.60 -6.72 1.58
CA GLY A 192 21.83 -6.12 1.06
C GLY A 192 21.58 -5.05 -0.01
N MET A 193 20.36 -4.50 -0.08
CA MET A 193 19.95 -3.48 -1.04
C MET A 193 19.29 -2.32 -0.29
N SER A 194 19.25 -1.11 -0.87
CA SER A 194 18.42 -0.06 -0.26
C SER A 194 16.95 -0.49 -0.25
N TRP A 195 16.15 0.06 0.66
CA TRP A 195 14.71 -0.24 0.70
C TRP A 195 14.05 0.07 -0.66
N ASN A 196 14.39 1.21 -1.28
CA ASN A 196 13.86 1.60 -2.58
C ASN A 196 14.21 0.56 -3.66
N ASP A 197 15.48 0.14 -3.74
CA ASP A 197 15.92 -0.83 -4.75
C ASP A 197 15.33 -2.22 -4.51
N TYR A 198 15.11 -2.60 -3.24
CA TYR A 198 14.48 -3.88 -2.93
C TYR A 198 13.00 -3.88 -3.27
N ILE A 199 12.26 -2.81 -2.94
CA ILE A 199 10.88 -2.63 -3.41
C ILE A 199 10.84 -2.64 -4.94
N GLU A 200 11.72 -1.89 -5.59
CA GLU A 200 11.82 -1.91 -7.05
C GLU A 200 12.07 -3.34 -7.53
N LYS A 201 13.01 -4.09 -6.97
CA LYS A 201 13.28 -5.48 -7.37
C LYS A 201 12.08 -6.41 -7.22
N ILE A 202 11.40 -6.42 -6.07
CA ILE A 202 10.30 -7.38 -5.81
C ILE A 202 9.08 -7.11 -6.70
N TYR A 203 8.88 -5.85 -7.11
CA TYR A 203 7.80 -5.48 -8.03
C TYR A 203 8.28 -5.49 -9.49
N TYR A 204 9.47 -5.03 -9.84
CA TYR A 204 9.95 -4.93 -11.23
C TYR A 204 10.30 -6.29 -11.87
N ASN A 205 11.06 -7.16 -11.21
CA ASN A 205 11.51 -8.40 -11.85
C ASN A 205 10.42 -9.46 -12.04
N ARG A 206 9.25 -9.30 -11.42
CA ARG A 206 8.14 -10.27 -11.50
C ARG A 206 7.05 -9.89 -12.51
N TYR A 207 7.04 -8.65 -13.00
CA TYR A 207 5.89 -8.12 -13.75
C TYR A 207 6.29 -7.23 -14.94
N THR A 208 7.23 -7.67 -15.82
CA THR A 208 7.56 -7.06 -17.14
C THR A 208 7.13 -5.59 -17.30
N TRP A 209 7.86 -4.69 -16.65
CA TRP A 209 7.58 -3.26 -16.66
C TRP A 209 8.27 -2.64 -17.87
N THR A 210 7.52 -2.26 -18.90
CA THR A 210 8.04 -1.31 -19.87
C THR A 210 7.88 0.10 -19.30
N THR A 211 8.83 0.96 -19.62
CA THR A 211 9.18 2.26 -19.01
C THR A 211 8.10 3.37 -19.01
N HIS A 212 6.82 3.04 -19.23
CA HIS A 212 5.75 4.01 -19.46
C HIS A 212 4.57 3.96 -18.48
N ALA A 213 4.63 3.21 -17.37
CA ALA A 213 3.49 3.07 -16.45
C ALA A 213 3.91 3.10 -14.97
N ARG A 214 4.37 4.26 -14.48
CA ARG A 214 4.85 4.42 -13.10
C ARG A 214 3.78 4.62 -12.01
N ALA A 215 2.50 4.75 -12.34
CA ALA A 215 1.48 5.09 -11.31
C ALA A 215 0.47 3.97 -10.99
N PHE A 216 0.10 3.10 -11.95
CA PHE A 216 -1.08 2.23 -11.80
C PHE A 216 -0.83 0.73 -11.93
N HIS A 217 0.30 0.29 -12.52
CA HIS A 217 0.57 -1.15 -12.67
C HIS A 217 0.98 -1.84 -11.36
N VAL A 218 1.27 -1.06 -10.32
CA VAL A 218 1.53 -1.54 -8.94
C VAL A 218 0.36 -2.35 -8.36
N PHE A 219 -0.85 -2.21 -8.90
CA PHE A 219 -2.07 -2.70 -8.26
C PHE A 219 -2.72 -3.92 -8.93
N GLN A 220 -2.26 -4.38 -10.09
CA GLN A 220 -3.00 -5.39 -10.87
C GLN A 220 -2.87 -6.85 -10.37
N LYS A 221 -1.96 -7.20 -9.45
CA LYS A 221 -1.76 -8.62 -9.04
C LYS A 221 -1.47 -8.87 -7.55
N VAL A 222 -1.79 -7.92 -6.67
CA VAL A 222 -1.83 -8.15 -5.20
C VAL A 222 -3.12 -8.90 -4.78
N ILE A 223 -4.09 -9.08 -5.69
CA ILE A 223 -5.46 -9.54 -5.39
C ILE A 223 -5.63 -11.03 -5.72
N LYS A 224 -4.86 -11.93 -5.10
CA LYS A 224 -5.12 -13.39 -5.22
C LYS A 224 -6.29 -13.91 -4.36
N THR A 225 -7.07 -13.02 -3.73
CA THR A 225 -8.10 -13.40 -2.74
C THR A 225 -9.53 -13.01 -3.11
N GLY A 226 -9.82 -12.60 -4.36
CA GLY A 226 -11.20 -12.45 -4.83
C GLY A 226 -12.03 -11.40 -4.09
N ARG A 227 -11.41 -10.33 -3.57
CA ARG A 227 -12.10 -9.22 -2.91
C ARG A 227 -11.92 -7.93 -3.70
N GLN A 228 -13.00 -7.14 -3.79
CA GLN A 228 -12.98 -5.77 -4.30
C GLN A 228 -12.03 -4.93 -3.45
N VAL A 229 -11.09 -4.24 -4.08
CA VAL A 229 -10.22 -3.27 -3.40
C VAL A 229 -10.45 -1.91 -4.01
N ILE A 230 -11.08 -1.02 -3.23
CA ILE A 230 -11.26 0.40 -3.58
C ILE A 230 -10.08 1.15 -2.95
N PHE A 231 -9.23 1.75 -3.78
CA PHE A 231 -8.18 2.67 -3.33
C PHE A 231 -8.62 4.10 -3.63
N LEU A 232 -8.85 4.87 -2.56
CA LEU A 232 -9.19 6.28 -2.67
C LEU A 232 -7.93 7.11 -2.42
N TRP A 233 -7.52 7.91 -3.40
CA TRP A 233 -6.45 8.89 -3.25
C TRP A 233 -7.03 10.28 -3.04
N MET A 234 -6.90 10.80 -1.82
CA MET A 234 -7.24 12.20 -1.53
C MET A 234 -5.93 12.96 -1.29
N ALA A 235 -5.47 13.68 -2.30
CA ALA A 235 -4.44 14.70 -2.10
C ALA A 235 -5.15 15.99 -1.65
N ARG A 236 -5.16 16.26 -0.34
CA ARG A 236 -5.43 17.61 0.15
C ARG A 236 -4.13 18.39 0.00
N PHE A 237 -4.05 19.24 -1.01
CA PHE A 237 -2.97 20.23 -1.09
C PHE A 237 -3.19 21.22 0.05
N ILE A 238 -2.51 20.99 1.18
CA ILE A 238 -2.31 22.05 2.16
C ILE A 238 -1.38 23.04 1.45
N HIS A 239 -1.91 24.20 1.10
CA HIS A 239 -1.14 25.30 0.57
C HIS A 239 0.02 25.59 1.53
N PHE A 240 1.25 25.40 1.05
CA PHE A 240 2.41 26.05 1.63
C PHE A 240 3.01 26.93 0.54
N LEU A 241 2.98 28.22 0.83
CA LEU A 241 3.68 29.30 0.13
C LEU A 241 5.19 29.03 0.12
#